data_AF-A0A395MG60-F1
#
_entry.id   AF-A0A395MG60-F1
#
_cell.length_a   1.000
_cell.length_b   1.000
_cell.length_c   1.000
_cell.angle_alpha   90.00
_cell.angle_beta   90.00
_cell.angle_gamma   90.00
#
_symmetry.space_group_name_H-M   'P 1'
#
loop_
_entity.id
_entity.type
_entity.pdbx_description
1 polymer ?
#
loop_
_entity_poly.entity_id
_entity_poly.type
_entity_poly.pdbx_seq_one_letter_code
_entity_poly.pdbx_strand_id
1 'polypeptide(L)'
;MLSQAKSPKMFRFKVDREGSEYYVVNKWSTPPKPPPEHEYFQINDLLLDLDDVSSQHVRPVTEEDDAQALKVWSRNPKKKDIRSDLYQLQQTLYETRSKTFEAYSNPLSSWRLGIYDVFSAALQAPPPNAPLMVQQGSIRSATTETRPSLLHQLCSQNGIEEQALKDDSVLLERFQSRINMFRSDQMAQVSVNQLSEALGRQDSLEGLRRLISQYLSRDPSGIAFHPTPNTQQGSQPDLSLTIRNSCERFWQQNVQEIPRDLLTFLGNLSERLSAREEHLSGALCGLGLKLSAEVCNPVISTKYFNMGSEIDHWRSSDQGLTDILYLLRTYLRHFISKLESHDLSGKSRTRLLELLIGSEYAATQTIRSVILEYLQDEHRKDMLPTASNAYAAYVVLLGHLGAAAALQHEMQLCGAGEIEGLRGDMDLPDSGHQPDVVVAEAFQAAVDLLAVPPNQAADSASLNFATG
;
A
#
# COMPACT_ATOMS: atom_id res chain seq x y z
N MET A 1 69.84 24.51 -46.21
CA MET A 1 68.63 23.94 -45.58
C MET A 1 68.34 22.61 -46.27
N LEU A 2 68.61 21.47 -45.63
CA LEU A 2 68.24 20.14 -46.13
C LEU A 2 67.15 19.59 -45.20
N SER A 3 65.97 19.34 -45.78
CA SER A 3 64.77 18.94 -45.07
C SER A 3 64.90 17.51 -44.55
N GLN A 4 64.77 17.31 -43.23
CA GLN A 4 64.54 15.98 -42.67
C GLN A 4 63.12 15.54 -43.00
N ALA A 5 62.97 14.65 -43.97
CA ALA A 5 61.72 13.95 -44.23
C ALA A 5 61.42 13.04 -43.02
N LYS A 6 60.34 13.34 -42.28
CA LYS A 6 59.81 12.46 -41.23
C LYS A 6 59.25 11.20 -41.90
N SER A 7 59.79 10.03 -41.58
CA SER A 7 59.24 8.75 -42.04
C SER A 7 57.87 8.50 -41.39
N PRO A 8 56.90 7.94 -42.14
CA PRO A 8 55.57 7.64 -41.59
C PRO A 8 55.67 6.52 -40.56
N LYS A 9 55.17 6.78 -39.34
CA LYS A 9 55.07 5.79 -38.26
C LYS A 9 54.03 4.74 -38.67
N MET A 10 54.48 3.52 -38.96
CA MET A 10 53.60 2.41 -39.32
C MET A 10 53.32 1.55 -38.08
N PHE A 11 52.05 1.30 -37.77
CA PHE A 11 51.65 0.40 -36.69
C PHE A 11 51.66 -1.05 -37.18
N ARG A 12 52.16 -1.99 -36.36
CA ARG A 12 52.08 -3.43 -36.62
C ARG A 12 51.04 -4.06 -35.71
N PHE A 13 50.16 -4.83 -36.33
CA PHE A 13 49.19 -5.68 -35.66
C PHE A 13 49.90 -6.83 -34.93
N LYS A 14 49.48 -7.11 -33.69
CA LYS A 14 49.90 -8.26 -32.89
C LYS A 14 48.70 -8.82 -32.14
N VAL A 15 48.78 -10.11 -31.86
CA VAL A 15 47.81 -10.83 -31.02
C VAL A 15 48.56 -11.36 -29.80
N ASP A 16 48.04 -11.10 -28.61
CA ASP A 16 48.61 -11.64 -27.38
C ASP A 16 48.31 -13.15 -27.23
N ARG A 17 48.97 -13.81 -26.27
CA ARG A 17 48.75 -15.23 -25.93
C ARG A 17 47.30 -15.52 -25.51
N GLU A 18 46.58 -14.50 -25.06
CA GLU A 18 45.17 -14.55 -24.65
C GLU A 18 44.20 -14.21 -25.80
N GLY A 19 44.70 -14.07 -27.04
CA GLY A 19 43.87 -13.82 -28.24
C GLY A 19 43.44 -12.37 -28.43
N SER A 20 43.89 -11.44 -27.58
CA SER A 20 43.55 -10.02 -27.70
C SER A 20 44.43 -9.32 -28.73
N GLU A 21 43.79 -8.59 -29.65
CA GLU A 21 44.45 -7.86 -30.74
C GLU A 21 44.89 -6.46 -30.30
N TYR A 22 46.14 -6.07 -30.60
CA TYR A 22 46.67 -4.74 -30.32
C TYR A 22 47.71 -4.28 -31.36
N TYR A 23 47.93 -2.97 -31.45
CA TYR A 23 48.84 -2.35 -32.41
C TYR A 23 50.06 -1.73 -31.73
N VAL A 24 51.27 -2.03 -32.23
CA VAL A 24 52.53 -1.47 -31.73
C VAL A 24 53.18 -0.59 -32.79
N VAL A 25 53.66 0.60 -32.41
CA VAL A 25 54.40 1.50 -33.30
C VAL A 25 55.70 0.81 -33.74
N ASN A 26 55.87 0.59 -35.04
CA ASN A 26 57.11 0.07 -35.59
C ASN A 26 58.19 1.17 -35.52
N LYS A 27 59.16 1.01 -34.61
CA LYS A 27 60.28 1.94 -34.44
C LYS A 27 61.40 1.74 -35.47
N TRP A 28 61.32 0.68 -36.28
CA TRP A 28 62.38 0.30 -37.23
C TRP A 28 61.89 0.45 -38.67
N SER A 29 62.58 1.29 -39.46
CA SER A 29 62.28 1.52 -40.89
C SER A 29 62.55 0.29 -41.76
N THR A 30 63.40 -0.62 -41.30
CA THR A 30 63.72 -1.90 -41.94
C THR A 30 63.83 -2.98 -40.87
N PRO A 31 63.31 -4.20 -41.09
CA PRO A 31 63.49 -5.30 -40.14
C PRO A 31 65.00 -5.59 -39.99
N PRO A 32 65.53 -5.69 -38.76
CA PRO A 32 66.92 -6.10 -38.57
C PRO A 32 67.10 -7.51 -39.16
N LYS A 33 68.20 -7.73 -39.89
CA LYS A 33 68.52 -9.06 -40.42
C LYS A 33 68.69 -10.02 -39.23
N PRO A 34 68.08 -11.23 -39.28
CA PRO A 34 68.37 -12.24 -38.28
C PRO A 34 69.87 -12.57 -38.34
N PRO A 35 70.57 -12.65 -37.20
CA PRO A 35 71.96 -13.08 -37.18
C PRO A 35 72.06 -14.51 -37.72
N PRO A 36 73.18 -14.86 -38.36
CA PRO A 36 73.38 -16.17 -38.96
C PRO A 36 73.40 -17.28 -37.88
N GLU A 37 72.95 -18.49 -38.23
CA GLU A 37 72.53 -19.55 -37.28
C GLU A 37 73.60 -20.07 -36.30
N HIS A 38 74.85 -19.64 -36.44
CA HIS A 38 76.00 -20.03 -35.63
C HIS A 38 76.31 -19.03 -34.49
N GLU A 39 75.59 -17.90 -34.40
CA GLU A 39 75.83 -16.84 -33.40
C GLU A 39 74.75 -16.79 -32.30
N TYR A 40 73.93 -17.82 -32.14
CA TYR A 40 72.86 -17.80 -31.15
C TYR A 40 73.35 -17.82 -29.69
N PHE A 41 74.62 -18.13 -29.43
CA PHE A 41 75.19 -18.22 -28.07
C PHE A 41 76.67 -17.78 -27.94
N GLN A 42 77.11 -16.75 -28.67
CA GLN A 42 78.22 -15.93 -28.14
C GLN A 42 77.60 -14.79 -27.32
N ILE A 43 77.17 -15.14 -26.11
CA ILE A 43 77.02 -14.14 -25.06
C ILE A 43 78.44 -13.61 -24.87
N ASN A 44 78.68 -12.34 -25.23
CA ASN A 44 79.92 -11.69 -24.82
C ASN A 44 80.05 -11.90 -23.31
N ASP A 45 81.16 -12.48 -22.85
CA ASP A 45 81.50 -12.64 -21.42
C ASP A 45 81.46 -11.31 -20.64
N LEU A 46 81.23 -10.17 -21.32
CA LEU A 46 81.04 -8.84 -20.74
C LEU A 46 79.60 -8.51 -20.30
N LEU A 47 78.59 -9.34 -20.57
CA LEU A 47 77.18 -8.91 -20.45
C LEU A 47 76.36 -9.57 -19.34
N LEU A 48 76.94 -10.41 -18.48
CA LEU A 48 76.21 -11.04 -17.37
C LEU A 48 77.02 -11.18 -16.05
N ASP A 49 77.94 -10.26 -15.74
CA ASP A 49 78.57 -10.17 -14.40
C ASP A 49 77.77 -9.28 -13.42
N LEU A 50 76.55 -8.89 -13.78
CA LEU A 50 75.68 -8.08 -12.92
C LEU A 50 75.06 -8.88 -11.77
N ASP A 51 74.98 -10.20 -11.90
CA ASP A 51 74.45 -11.10 -10.88
C ASP A 51 75.56 -11.96 -10.22
N ASP A 52 76.84 -11.72 -10.55
CA ASP A 52 77.93 -12.40 -9.87
C ASP A 52 78.06 -11.88 -8.44
N VAL A 53 77.90 -12.80 -7.48
CA VAL A 53 77.93 -12.53 -6.03
C VAL A 53 79.30 -11.96 -5.59
N SER A 54 80.34 -12.16 -6.41
CA SER A 54 81.69 -11.63 -6.24
C SER A 54 82.04 -10.39 -7.09
N SER A 55 81.09 -9.82 -7.83
CA SER A 55 81.34 -8.64 -8.67
C SER A 55 81.76 -7.43 -7.84
N GLN A 56 82.99 -6.93 -8.04
CA GLN A 56 83.49 -5.71 -7.35
C GLN A 56 82.70 -4.44 -7.70
N HIS A 57 81.89 -4.48 -8.77
CA HIS A 57 81.16 -3.32 -9.28
C HIS A 57 79.72 -3.22 -8.75
N VAL A 58 79.24 -4.23 -8.00
CA VAL A 58 77.91 -4.24 -7.40
C VAL A 58 78.06 -4.40 -5.89
N ARG A 59 77.51 -3.45 -5.11
CA ARG A 59 77.55 -3.55 -3.65
C ARG A 59 76.70 -4.74 -3.18
N PRO A 60 77.14 -5.51 -2.18
CA PRO A 60 76.33 -6.59 -1.63
C PRO A 60 75.04 -6.04 -1.02
N VAL A 61 73.93 -6.76 -1.25
CA VAL A 61 72.62 -6.42 -0.69
C VAL A 61 72.69 -6.53 0.83
N THR A 62 72.29 -5.47 1.53
CA THR A 62 72.22 -5.45 3.00
C THR A 62 70.81 -5.78 3.48
N GLU A 63 70.66 -6.21 4.74
CA GLU A 63 69.34 -6.45 5.35
C GLU A 63 68.43 -5.20 5.31
N GLU A 64 69.04 -4.01 5.30
CA GLU A 64 68.34 -2.73 5.15
C GLU A 64 67.79 -2.54 3.73
N ASP A 65 68.54 -2.95 2.71
CA ASP A 65 68.10 -2.95 1.31
C ASP A 65 66.96 -3.95 1.10
N ASP A 66 67.02 -5.12 1.72
CA ASP A 66 65.94 -6.10 1.70
C ASP A 66 64.69 -5.58 2.42
N ALA A 67 64.83 -4.94 3.57
CA ALA A 67 63.73 -4.30 4.28
C ALA A 67 63.11 -3.15 3.47
N GLN A 68 63.93 -2.38 2.74
CA GLN A 68 63.48 -1.31 1.87
C GLN A 68 62.80 -1.84 0.61
N ALA A 69 63.32 -2.91 0.00
CA ALA A 69 62.70 -3.61 -1.12
C ALA A 69 61.36 -4.24 -0.70
N LEU A 70 61.30 -4.89 0.46
CA LEU A 70 60.06 -5.38 1.07
C LEU A 70 59.06 -4.25 1.32
N LYS A 71 59.50 -3.07 1.75
CA LYS A 71 58.61 -1.92 1.93
C LYS A 71 58.11 -1.35 0.61
N VAL A 72 58.95 -1.28 -0.42
CA VAL A 72 58.60 -0.80 -1.77
C VAL A 72 57.71 -1.81 -2.53
N TRP A 73 57.92 -3.11 -2.32
CA TRP A 73 57.17 -4.19 -2.94
C TRP A 73 56.01 -4.71 -2.09
N SER A 74 55.93 -4.32 -0.82
CA SER A 74 54.77 -4.59 0.02
C SER A 74 53.53 -4.00 -0.63
N ARG A 75 52.43 -4.76 -0.60
CA ARG A 75 51.16 -4.40 -1.25
C ARG A 75 50.80 -2.96 -0.88
N ASN A 76 50.92 -2.06 -1.86
CA ASN A 76 50.55 -0.66 -1.71
C ASN A 76 49.16 -0.58 -1.03
N PRO A 77 49.04 0.06 0.15
CA PRO A 77 47.77 0.10 0.89
C PRO A 77 46.64 0.64 0.01
N LYS A 78 46.92 1.63 -0.84
CA LYS A 78 45.96 2.16 -1.82
C LYS A 78 45.43 1.09 -2.77
N LYS A 79 46.25 0.12 -3.18
CA LYS A 79 45.83 -0.99 -4.06
C LYS A 79 44.96 -2.01 -3.31
N LYS A 80 45.14 -2.15 -1.99
CA LYS A 80 44.26 -2.97 -1.15
C LYS A 80 42.91 -2.28 -0.96
N ASP A 81 42.92 -0.98 -0.69
CA ASP A 81 41.71 -0.17 -0.51
C ASP A 81 40.88 -0.14 -1.80
N ILE A 82 41.51 0.11 -2.95
CA ILE A 82 40.82 0.03 -4.27
C ILE A 82 40.24 -1.36 -4.52
N ARG A 83 40.90 -2.44 -4.08
CA ARG A 83 40.38 -3.80 -4.24
C ARG A 83 39.19 -4.07 -3.33
N SER A 84 39.20 -3.58 -2.08
CA SER A 84 38.04 -3.69 -1.20
C SER A 84 36.87 -2.87 -1.74
N ASP A 85 37.13 -1.66 -2.25
CA ASP A 85 36.10 -0.78 -2.80
C ASP A 85 35.48 -1.40 -4.06
N LEU A 86 36.29 -1.97 -4.95
CA LEU A 86 35.80 -2.71 -6.12
C LEU A 86 34.98 -3.94 -5.74
N TYR A 87 35.39 -4.67 -4.70
CA TYR A 87 34.64 -5.82 -4.21
C TYR A 87 33.28 -5.41 -3.64
N GLN A 88 33.24 -4.35 -2.82
CA GLN A 88 32.00 -3.79 -2.30
C GLN A 88 31.08 -3.31 -3.43
N LEU A 89 31.63 -2.58 -4.42
CA LEU A 89 30.87 -2.13 -5.58
C LEU A 89 30.30 -3.32 -6.38
N GLN A 90 31.08 -4.38 -6.57
CA GLN A 90 30.62 -5.59 -7.24
C GLN A 90 29.47 -6.26 -6.49
N GLN A 91 29.55 -6.34 -5.16
CA GLN A 91 28.50 -6.89 -4.33
C GLN A 91 27.21 -6.05 -4.41
N THR A 92 27.32 -4.72 -4.26
CA THR A 92 26.18 -3.81 -4.40
C THR A 92 25.56 -3.87 -5.80
N LEU A 93 26.37 -3.98 -6.86
CA LEU A 93 25.85 -4.17 -8.22
C LEU A 93 25.11 -5.49 -8.40
N TYR A 94 25.59 -6.57 -7.78
CA TYR A 94 24.90 -7.85 -7.82
C TYR A 94 23.55 -7.78 -7.08
N GLU A 95 23.53 -7.21 -5.88
CA GLU A 95 22.32 -7.04 -5.07
C GLU A 95 21.28 -6.15 -5.77
N THR A 96 21.70 -5.00 -6.29
CA THR A 96 20.82 -4.07 -7.02
C THR A 96 20.24 -4.70 -8.28
N ARG A 97 21.05 -5.44 -9.06
CA ARG A 97 20.55 -6.18 -10.24
C ARG A 97 19.59 -7.28 -9.86
N SER A 98 19.89 -8.06 -8.82
CA SER A 98 19.01 -9.12 -8.32
C SER A 98 17.66 -8.55 -7.88
N LYS A 99 17.67 -7.48 -7.08
CA LYS A 99 16.45 -6.79 -6.63
C LYS A 99 15.67 -6.16 -7.78
N THR A 100 16.36 -5.55 -8.74
CA THR A 100 15.74 -5.01 -9.95
C THR A 100 15.06 -6.11 -10.76
N PHE A 101 15.69 -7.28 -10.88
CA PHE A 101 15.13 -8.44 -11.56
C PHE A 101 13.93 -9.05 -10.79
N GLU A 102 14.00 -9.12 -9.47
CA GLU A 102 12.89 -9.56 -8.61
C GLU A 102 11.66 -8.64 -8.79
N ALA A 103 11.86 -7.32 -8.70
CA ALA A 103 10.80 -6.32 -8.92
C ALA A 103 10.26 -6.33 -10.37
N TYR A 104 11.11 -6.68 -11.34
CA TYR A 104 10.72 -6.82 -12.73
C TYR A 104 9.85 -8.06 -12.97
N SER A 105 10.32 -9.22 -12.49
CA SER A 105 9.70 -10.53 -12.70
C SER A 105 8.36 -10.70 -11.97
N ASN A 106 8.15 -9.99 -10.86
CA ASN A 106 6.89 -10.01 -10.13
C ASN A 106 6.04 -8.74 -10.40
N PRO A 107 5.06 -8.79 -11.33
CA PRO A 107 4.21 -7.65 -11.61
C PRO A 107 3.23 -7.29 -10.49
N LEU A 108 3.01 -8.19 -9.54
CA LEU A 108 2.14 -8.05 -8.38
C LEU A 108 2.92 -7.81 -7.08
N SER A 109 4.12 -7.25 -7.18
CA SER A 109 4.85 -6.77 -6.00
C SER A 109 4.32 -5.42 -5.56
N SER A 110 3.80 -5.35 -4.33
CA SER A 110 3.33 -4.09 -3.73
C SER A 110 4.43 -3.02 -3.69
N TRP A 111 5.69 -3.43 -3.63
CA TRP A 111 6.85 -2.54 -3.59
C TRP A 111 7.37 -2.09 -4.96
N ARG A 112 6.78 -2.56 -6.07
CA ARG A 112 7.17 -2.10 -7.41
C ARG A 112 6.95 -0.59 -7.56
N LEU A 113 7.90 0.11 -8.18
CA LEU A 113 7.77 1.55 -8.45
C LEU A 113 6.64 1.82 -9.45
N GLY A 114 5.75 2.73 -9.05
CA GLY A 114 4.71 3.32 -9.87
C GLY A 114 5.03 4.75 -10.26
N ILE A 115 4.22 5.31 -11.17
CA ILE A 115 4.37 6.68 -11.66
C ILE A 115 4.17 7.70 -10.52
N TYR A 116 3.21 7.43 -9.64
CA TYR A 116 2.92 8.27 -8.48
C TYR A 116 4.07 8.30 -7.47
N ASP A 117 4.92 7.26 -7.41
CA ASP A 117 6.09 7.27 -6.52
C ASP A 117 7.13 8.31 -6.96
N VAL A 118 7.26 8.54 -8.28
CA VAL A 118 8.13 9.60 -8.82
C VAL A 118 7.63 10.97 -8.43
N PHE A 119 6.32 11.20 -8.57
CA PHE A 119 5.71 12.46 -8.17
C PHE A 119 5.81 12.69 -6.67
N SER A 120 5.52 11.66 -5.86
CA SER A 120 5.69 11.74 -4.41
C SER A 120 7.13 12.02 -3.99
N ALA A 121 8.12 11.40 -4.64
CA ALA A 121 9.53 11.68 -4.41
C ALA A 121 9.92 13.10 -4.85
N ALA A 122 9.43 13.57 -6.00
CA ALA A 122 9.71 14.91 -6.50
C ALA A 122 9.07 16.03 -5.65
N LEU A 123 7.96 15.73 -4.96
CA LEU A 123 7.26 16.64 -4.07
C LEU A 123 7.80 16.64 -2.64
N GLN A 124 8.69 15.71 -2.28
CA GLN A 124 9.41 15.78 -1.00
C GLN A 124 10.40 16.94 -1.07
N ALA A 125 9.95 18.12 -0.64
CA ALA A 125 10.87 19.21 -0.36
C ALA A 125 11.80 18.77 0.78
N PRO A 126 13.11 19.13 0.74
CA PRO A 126 13.98 18.92 1.89
C PRO A 126 13.34 19.57 3.12
N PRO A 127 13.37 18.90 4.29
CA PRO A 127 12.71 19.42 5.47
C PRO A 127 13.24 20.83 5.75
N PRO A 128 12.38 21.79 6.13
CA PRO A 128 12.75 23.20 6.30
C PRO A 128 13.83 23.46 7.38
N ASN A 129 14.26 22.42 8.09
CA ASN A 129 15.28 22.47 9.14
C ASN A 129 16.54 21.63 8.81
N ALA A 130 16.82 21.31 7.55
CA ALA A 130 18.17 20.85 7.19
C ALA A 130 19.10 22.08 7.16
N PRO A 131 20.00 22.28 8.15
CA PRO A 131 20.93 23.39 8.08
C PRO A 131 21.80 23.19 6.84
N LEU A 132 21.81 24.19 5.97
CA LEU A 132 22.83 24.39 4.95
C LEU A 132 24.19 24.51 5.65
N MET A 133 24.82 23.39 5.98
CA MET A 133 26.23 23.37 6.40
C MET A 133 27.02 22.43 5.51
N VAL A 134 27.62 23.07 4.53
CA VAL A 134 28.90 22.68 3.97
C VAL A 134 29.92 22.48 5.10
N GLN A 135 30.64 21.37 4.99
CA GLN A 135 31.96 21.04 5.56
C GLN A 135 32.08 20.37 6.95
N GLN A 136 32.70 19.18 6.85
CA GLN A 136 33.71 18.58 7.72
C GLN A 136 33.24 17.86 9.00
N GLY A 137 33.25 16.53 8.88
CA GLY A 137 33.91 15.67 9.87
C GLY A 137 33.19 15.51 11.20
N SER A 138 32.17 14.68 11.25
CA SER A 138 31.93 13.85 12.44
C SER A 138 31.04 12.67 12.09
N ILE A 139 31.62 11.47 12.13
CA ILE A 139 30.88 10.23 12.28
C ILE A 139 30.21 10.32 13.65
N ARG A 140 28.94 10.73 13.69
CA ARG A 140 28.08 10.50 14.84
C ARG A 140 26.98 9.56 14.41
N SER A 141 27.27 8.28 14.68
CA SER A 141 26.30 7.22 14.81
C SER A 141 25.18 7.70 15.75
N ALA A 142 24.06 8.13 15.17
CA ALA A 142 22.80 8.25 15.86
C ALA A 142 22.02 6.98 15.54
N THR A 143 22.26 5.97 16.37
CA THR A 143 21.41 4.79 16.51
C THR A 143 20.06 5.21 17.05
N THR A 144 19.19 5.71 16.17
CA THR A 144 17.76 5.49 16.31
C THR A 144 17.42 4.44 15.27
N GLU A 145 16.95 3.28 15.70
CA GLU A 145 16.27 2.30 14.85
C GLU A 145 14.97 2.91 14.34
N THR A 146 15.10 3.93 13.49
CA THR A 146 13.99 4.50 12.76
C THR A 146 13.69 3.47 11.70
N ARG A 147 12.50 2.86 11.76
CA ARG A 147 11.98 2.03 10.66
C ARG A 147 12.35 2.71 9.33
N PRO A 148 12.91 1.98 8.35
CA PRO A 148 13.30 2.58 7.08
C PRO A 148 12.10 3.36 6.56
N SER A 149 12.32 4.63 6.20
CA SER A 149 11.27 5.45 5.62
C SER A 149 10.67 4.71 4.41
N LEU A 150 9.38 4.92 4.13
CA LEU A 150 8.69 4.26 3.01
C LEU A 150 9.52 4.34 1.71
N LEU A 151 10.15 5.49 1.49
CA LEU A 151 11.02 5.77 0.35
C LEU A 151 12.32 4.92 0.36
N HIS A 152 12.92 4.69 1.53
CA HIS A 152 14.07 3.79 1.67
C HIS A 152 13.69 2.34 1.34
N GLN A 153 12.53 1.89 1.82
CA GLN A 153 12.01 0.56 1.52
C GLN A 153 11.72 0.40 0.03
N LEU A 154 11.16 1.43 -0.61
CA LEU A 154 10.95 1.45 -2.07
C LEU A 154 12.26 1.37 -2.85
N CYS A 155 13.26 2.14 -2.47
CA CYS A 155 14.57 2.12 -3.15
C CYS A 155 15.22 0.75 -3.02
N SER A 156 15.26 0.20 -1.81
CA SER A 156 15.83 -1.12 -1.53
C SER A 156 15.16 -2.23 -2.35
N GLN A 157 13.83 -2.26 -2.38
CA GLN A 157 13.08 -3.30 -3.10
C GLN A 157 13.16 -3.19 -4.63
N ASN A 158 13.52 -2.02 -5.17
CA ASN A 158 13.70 -1.81 -6.61
C ASN A 158 15.18 -1.78 -7.04
N GLY A 159 16.09 -2.17 -6.13
CA GLY A 159 17.52 -2.20 -6.42
C GLY A 159 18.09 -0.82 -6.74
N ILE A 160 17.67 0.19 -5.99
CA ILE A 160 18.19 1.56 -6.04
C ILE A 160 19.11 1.75 -4.84
N GLU A 161 20.33 2.19 -5.12
CA GLU A 161 21.38 2.37 -4.13
C GLU A 161 21.02 3.48 -3.14
N GLU A 162 21.36 3.30 -1.86
CA GLU A 162 21.13 4.30 -0.81
C GLU A 162 21.84 5.64 -1.10
N GLN A 163 22.91 5.61 -1.89
CA GLN A 163 23.63 6.81 -2.31
C GLN A 163 22.74 7.73 -3.18
N ALA A 164 21.81 7.17 -3.94
CA ALA A 164 20.86 7.94 -4.74
C ALA A 164 19.87 8.72 -3.85
N LEU A 165 19.63 8.31 -2.61
CA LEU A 165 18.76 9.02 -1.65
C LEU A 165 19.32 10.38 -1.22
N LYS A 166 20.61 10.63 -1.45
CA LYS A 166 21.29 11.88 -1.07
C LYS A 166 21.14 12.98 -2.12
N ASP A 167 20.77 12.61 -3.35
CA ASP A 167 20.62 13.52 -4.47
C ASP A 167 19.30 13.23 -5.20
N ASP A 168 18.34 14.13 -5.02
CA ASP A 168 17.00 14.00 -5.59
C ASP A 168 17.04 13.87 -7.12
N SER A 169 18.00 14.50 -7.80
CA SER A 169 18.12 14.41 -9.26
C SER A 169 18.48 13.00 -9.71
N VAL A 170 19.45 12.38 -9.03
CA VAL A 170 19.88 11.00 -9.26
C VAL A 170 18.77 10.04 -8.87
N LEU A 171 18.08 10.27 -7.75
CA LEU A 171 16.95 9.46 -7.30
C LEU A 171 15.85 9.41 -8.36
N LEU A 172 15.43 10.57 -8.86
CA LEU A 172 14.37 10.68 -9.86
C LEU A 172 14.77 10.05 -11.20
N GLU A 173 16.03 10.21 -11.62
CA GLU A 173 16.56 9.54 -12.82
C GLU A 173 16.50 8.01 -12.66
N ARG A 174 16.90 7.48 -11.50
CA ARG A 174 16.81 6.04 -11.21
C ARG A 174 15.37 5.55 -11.19
N PHE A 175 14.45 6.31 -10.61
CA PHE A 175 13.02 5.96 -10.59
C PHE A 175 12.44 5.90 -12.01
N GLN A 176 12.73 6.91 -12.83
CA GLN A 176 12.30 6.95 -14.23
C GLN A 176 12.88 5.79 -15.04
N SER A 177 14.17 5.50 -14.88
CA SER A 177 14.83 4.36 -15.53
C SER A 177 14.14 3.03 -15.20
N ARG A 178 13.82 2.79 -13.92
CA ARG A 178 13.13 1.57 -13.47
C ARG A 178 11.70 1.50 -14.03
N ILE A 179 10.96 2.60 -14.00
CA ILE A 179 9.59 2.63 -14.54
C ILE A 179 9.57 2.41 -16.05
N ASN A 180 10.53 2.97 -16.78
CA ASN A 180 10.64 2.74 -18.23
C ASN A 180 10.94 1.28 -18.53
N MET A 181 11.84 0.64 -17.78
CA MET A 181 12.08 -0.80 -17.86
C MET A 181 10.81 -1.62 -17.55
N PHE A 182 10.00 -1.17 -16.59
CA PHE A 182 8.73 -1.80 -16.25
C PHE A 182 7.63 -1.62 -17.29
N ARG A 183 7.70 -0.57 -18.12
CA ARG A 183 6.73 -0.25 -19.18
C ARG A 183 7.09 -0.87 -20.53
N SER A 184 8.37 -1.12 -20.79
CA SER A 184 8.84 -1.52 -22.13
C SER A 184 8.44 -2.93 -22.55
N ASP A 185 7.99 -3.77 -21.61
CA ASP A 185 7.64 -5.15 -21.91
C ASP A 185 6.13 -5.35 -22.02
N GLN A 186 5.74 -6.16 -23.00
CA GLN A 186 4.43 -6.81 -23.17
C GLN A 186 4.17 -7.80 -22.00
N MET A 187 4.31 -7.36 -20.75
CA MET A 187 4.06 -8.20 -19.59
C MET A 187 2.60 -8.63 -19.58
N ALA A 188 2.40 -9.94 -19.49
CA ALA A 188 1.11 -10.61 -19.46
C ALA A 188 0.10 -9.82 -18.62
N GLN A 189 -1.07 -9.58 -19.21
CA GLN A 189 -2.23 -9.02 -18.53
C GLN A 189 -2.39 -9.74 -17.18
N VAL A 190 -2.25 -8.99 -16.09
CA VAL A 190 -2.35 -9.55 -14.74
C VAL A 190 -3.79 -10.03 -14.57
N SER A 191 -3.96 -11.35 -14.38
CA SER A 191 -5.29 -11.90 -14.20
C SER A 191 -5.89 -11.46 -12.85
N VAL A 192 -7.21 -11.28 -12.82
CA VAL A 192 -7.98 -10.99 -11.60
C VAL A 192 -7.72 -12.01 -10.49
N ASN A 193 -7.51 -13.28 -10.86
CA ASN A 193 -7.12 -14.37 -9.96
C ASN A 193 -5.81 -14.11 -9.23
N GLN A 194 -4.76 -13.77 -10.00
CA GLN A 194 -3.44 -13.50 -9.43
C GLN A 194 -3.47 -12.26 -8.53
N LEU A 195 -4.24 -11.23 -8.90
CA LEU A 195 -4.43 -10.05 -8.06
C LEU A 195 -5.12 -10.41 -6.74
N SER A 196 -6.22 -11.17 -6.78
CA SER A 196 -6.93 -11.60 -5.58
C SER A 196 -6.00 -12.36 -4.61
N GLU A 197 -5.17 -13.26 -5.15
CA GLU A 197 -4.19 -13.99 -4.35
C GLU A 197 -3.12 -13.05 -3.75
N ALA A 198 -2.62 -12.09 -4.54
CA ALA A 198 -1.65 -11.10 -4.06
C ALA A 198 -2.23 -10.19 -2.97
N LEU A 199 -3.49 -9.77 -3.10
CA LEU A 199 -4.23 -9.00 -2.10
C LEU A 199 -4.42 -9.82 -0.81
N GLY A 200 -4.76 -11.10 -0.94
CA GLY A 200 -4.89 -12.03 0.19
C GLY A 200 -3.59 -12.18 1.00
N ARG A 201 -2.44 -12.12 0.33
CA ARG A 201 -1.09 -12.24 0.93
C ARG A 201 -0.55 -10.94 1.55
N GLN A 202 -1.22 -9.79 1.38
CA GLN A 202 -0.73 -8.55 1.96
C GLN A 202 -0.84 -8.55 3.49
N ASP A 203 0.19 -8.03 4.15
CA ASP A 203 0.34 -7.87 5.59
C ASP A 203 0.18 -6.42 6.07
N SER A 204 0.11 -5.47 5.14
CA SER A 204 0.05 -4.04 5.42
C SER A 204 -0.98 -3.33 4.54
N LEU A 205 -1.64 -2.32 5.12
CA LEU A 205 -2.57 -1.45 4.40
C LEU A 205 -1.88 -0.69 3.26
N GLU A 206 -0.62 -0.30 3.45
CA GLU A 206 0.16 0.35 2.40
C GLU A 206 0.43 -0.59 1.22
N GLY A 207 0.74 -1.86 1.49
CA GLY A 207 0.86 -2.87 0.44
C GLY A 207 -0.43 -3.04 -0.36
N LEU A 208 -1.57 -3.07 0.33
CA LEU A 208 -2.91 -3.14 -0.29
C LEU A 208 -3.18 -1.91 -1.19
N ARG A 209 -2.96 -0.69 -0.66
CA ARG A 209 -3.12 0.57 -1.39
C ARG A 209 -2.28 0.60 -2.66
N ARG A 210 -1.02 0.18 -2.56
CA ARG A 210 -0.07 0.18 -3.68
C ARG A 210 -0.48 -0.81 -4.76
N LEU A 211 -0.86 -2.04 -4.40
CA LEU A 211 -1.32 -3.04 -5.39
C LEU A 211 -2.55 -2.59 -6.16
N ILE A 212 -3.57 -2.09 -5.46
CA ILE A 212 -4.81 -1.61 -6.11
C ILE A 212 -4.51 -0.41 -7.00
N SER A 213 -3.66 0.50 -6.53
CA SER A 213 -3.24 1.66 -7.33
C SER A 213 -2.47 1.27 -8.59
N GLN A 214 -1.58 0.28 -8.49
CA GLN A 214 -0.83 -0.26 -9.62
C GLN A 214 -1.77 -0.97 -10.61
N TYR A 215 -2.71 -1.77 -10.12
CA TYR A 215 -3.70 -2.46 -10.95
C TYR A 215 -4.56 -1.45 -11.72
N LEU A 216 -5.17 -0.49 -11.02
CA LEU A 216 -5.98 0.57 -11.65
C LEU A 216 -5.18 1.44 -12.61
N SER A 217 -3.86 1.58 -12.43
CA SER A 217 -3.02 2.34 -13.38
C SER A 217 -2.78 1.59 -14.68
N ARG A 218 -2.98 0.27 -14.70
CA ARG A 218 -2.74 -0.62 -15.86
C ARG A 218 -4.03 -1.04 -16.54
N ASP A 219 -5.05 -1.37 -15.76
CA ASP A 219 -6.37 -1.72 -16.27
C ASP A 219 -7.21 -0.44 -16.40
N PRO A 220 -7.60 -0.05 -17.63
CA PRO A 220 -8.50 1.07 -17.84
C PRO A 220 -9.93 0.76 -17.36
N SER A 221 -10.30 -0.52 -17.21
CA SER A 221 -11.59 -0.95 -16.71
C SER A 221 -11.51 -1.37 -15.24
N GLY A 222 -12.33 -0.77 -14.36
CA GLY A 222 -12.56 -1.26 -13.00
C GLY A 222 -13.74 -2.21 -12.91
N ILE A 223 -14.18 -2.80 -14.03
CA ILE A 223 -15.18 -3.87 -14.11
C ILE A 223 -14.82 -5.03 -13.15
N ALA A 224 -13.54 -5.29 -12.89
CA ALA A 224 -13.12 -6.31 -11.94
C ALA A 224 -13.53 -6.03 -10.47
N PHE A 225 -13.88 -4.78 -10.12
CA PHE A 225 -14.43 -4.39 -8.82
C PHE A 225 -15.96 -4.53 -8.77
N HIS A 226 -16.61 -4.74 -9.91
CA HIS A 226 -18.05 -4.95 -10.04
C HIS A 226 -18.34 -6.18 -10.90
N PRO A 227 -18.45 -7.38 -10.32
CA PRO A 227 -18.89 -8.54 -11.08
C PRO A 227 -20.31 -8.25 -11.63
N THR A 228 -20.41 -7.98 -12.93
CA THR A 228 -21.70 -7.83 -13.60
C THR A 228 -22.38 -9.20 -13.66
N PRO A 229 -23.70 -9.27 -13.38
CA PRO A 229 -24.43 -10.54 -13.30
C PRO A 229 -24.45 -11.34 -14.61
N ASN A 230 -24.13 -10.71 -15.75
CA ASN A 230 -24.14 -11.34 -17.08
C ASN A 230 -22.78 -11.93 -17.52
N THR A 231 -21.72 -11.79 -16.72
CA THR A 231 -20.40 -12.34 -17.07
C THR A 231 -20.26 -13.70 -16.42
N GLN A 232 -20.63 -14.76 -17.15
CA GLN A 232 -20.52 -16.19 -16.82
C GLN A 232 -19.97 -16.47 -15.40
N GLN A 233 -20.90 -16.57 -14.44
CA GLN A 233 -20.67 -17.04 -13.09
C GLN A 233 -19.86 -18.34 -13.12
N GLY A 234 -18.62 -18.30 -12.62
CA GLY A 234 -17.90 -19.55 -12.35
C GLY A 234 -16.38 -19.47 -12.20
N SER A 235 -15.68 -18.40 -12.58
CA SER A 235 -14.19 -18.45 -12.54
C SER A 235 -13.44 -17.16 -12.24
N GLN A 236 -14.13 -16.03 -11.95
CA GLN A 236 -13.44 -14.80 -11.53
C GLN A 236 -13.78 -14.45 -10.07
N PRO A 237 -12.77 -14.22 -9.21
CA PRO A 237 -12.95 -13.89 -7.82
C PRO A 237 -13.45 -12.46 -7.71
N ASP A 238 -14.39 -12.26 -6.80
CA ASP A 238 -14.88 -10.94 -6.45
C ASP A 238 -13.78 -10.16 -5.70
N LEU A 239 -13.08 -9.29 -6.42
CA LEU A 239 -12.02 -8.46 -5.84
C LEU A 239 -12.54 -7.59 -4.70
N SER A 240 -13.79 -7.14 -4.77
CA SER A 240 -14.39 -6.31 -3.75
C SER A 240 -14.55 -7.05 -2.42
N LEU A 241 -14.95 -8.32 -2.49
CA LEU A 241 -14.97 -9.20 -1.31
C LEU A 241 -13.55 -9.49 -0.80
N THR A 242 -12.58 -9.74 -1.68
CA THR A 242 -11.18 -9.97 -1.26
C THR A 242 -10.58 -8.74 -0.57
N ILE A 243 -10.86 -7.54 -1.08
CA ILE A 243 -10.42 -6.27 -0.49
C ILE A 243 -11.11 -6.08 0.85
N ARG A 244 -12.42 -6.27 0.91
CA ARG A 244 -13.19 -6.21 2.16
C ARG A 244 -12.59 -7.12 3.23
N ASN A 245 -12.40 -8.39 2.92
CA ASN A 245 -11.86 -9.39 3.85
C ASN A 245 -10.44 -9.03 4.30
N SER A 246 -9.63 -8.45 3.41
CA SER A 246 -8.28 -7.99 3.77
C SER A 246 -8.32 -6.78 4.70
N CYS A 247 -9.20 -5.81 4.43
CA CYS A 247 -9.42 -4.67 5.31
C CYS A 247 -9.97 -5.08 6.68
N GLU A 248 -10.91 -6.03 6.73
CA GLU A 248 -11.44 -6.56 7.99
C GLU A 248 -10.36 -7.29 8.80
N ARG A 249 -9.47 -8.06 8.15
CA ARG A 249 -8.31 -8.65 8.82
C ARG A 249 -7.39 -7.60 9.45
N PHE A 250 -7.12 -6.50 8.75
CA PHE A 250 -6.32 -5.41 9.31
C PHE A 250 -7.04 -4.72 10.47
N TRP A 251 -8.35 -4.50 10.35
CA TRP A 251 -9.15 -3.87 11.40
C TRP A 251 -9.21 -4.70 12.68
N GLN A 252 -9.34 -6.04 12.59
CA GLN A 252 -9.35 -6.94 13.75
C GLN A 252 -8.06 -6.90 14.59
N GLN A 253 -6.97 -6.34 14.07
CA GLN A 253 -5.71 -6.18 14.81
C GLN A 253 -5.74 -5.02 15.83
N ASN A 254 -6.88 -4.35 16.02
CA ASN A 254 -7.20 -3.45 17.15
C ASN A 254 -6.21 -2.29 17.40
N VAL A 255 -5.76 -1.61 16.36
CA VAL A 255 -5.05 -0.32 16.51
C VAL A 255 -6.04 0.83 16.26
N GLN A 256 -6.14 1.78 17.20
CA GLN A 256 -7.16 2.84 17.22
C GLN A 256 -7.20 3.72 15.96
N GLU A 257 -6.10 3.83 15.21
CA GLU A 257 -6.00 4.68 14.01
C GLU A 257 -6.49 3.98 12.72
N ILE A 258 -6.60 2.64 12.74
CA ILE A 258 -6.90 1.83 11.55
C ILE A 258 -8.24 2.19 10.88
N PRO A 259 -9.35 2.46 11.60
CA PRO A 259 -10.63 2.75 10.95
C PRO A 259 -10.58 4.01 10.07
N ARG A 260 -9.87 5.06 10.51
CA ARG A 260 -9.71 6.31 9.74
C ARG A 260 -8.86 6.12 8.50
N ASP A 261 -7.78 5.35 8.63
CA ASP A 261 -6.90 5.03 7.50
C ASP A 261 -7.58 4.15 6.45
N LEU A 262 -8.40 3.19 6.89
CA LEU A 262 -9.23 2.36 6.02
C LEU A 262 -10.32 3.19 5.33
N LEU A 263 -10.99 4.11 6.05
CA LEU A 263 -11.96 5.02 5.44
C LEU A 263 -11.33 5.94 4.40
N THR A 264 -10.13 6.47 4.69
CA THR A 264 -9.38 7.30 3.74
C THR A 264 -9.02 6.50 2.49
N PHE A 265 -8.60 5.25 2.68
CA PHE A 265 -8.33 4.34 1.58
C PHE A 265 -9.58 4.09 0.72
N LEU A 266 -10.72 3.74 1.34
CA LEU A 266 -11.98 3.50 0.63
C LEU A 266 -12.49 4.77 -0.07
N GLY A 267 -12.35 5.93 0.56
CA GLY A 267 -12.71 7.23 -0.03
C GLY A 267 -11.90 7.51 -1.29
N ASN A 268 -10.58 7.35 -1.23
CA ASN A 268 -9.68 7.53 -2.38
C ASN A 268 -9.98 6.52 -3.50
N LEU A 269 -10.33 5.27 -3.13
CA LEU A 269 -10.72 4.26 -4.10
C LEU A 269 -12.04 4.65 -4.79
N SER A 270 -13.06 5.05 -4.02
CA SER A 270 -14.34 5.50 -4.53
C SER A 270 -14.21 6.70 -5.47
N GLU A 271 -13.41 7.71 -5.12
CA GLU A 271 -13.16 8.86 -5.99
C GLU A 271 -12.47 8.47 -7.31
N ARG A 272 -11.50 7.54 -7.24
CA ARG A 272 -10.80 7.06 -8.43
C ARG A 272 -11.68 6.22 -9.36
N LEU A 273 -12.62 5.45 -8.81
CA LEU A 273 -13.63 4.72 -9.60
C LEU A 273 -14.67 5.69 -10.17
N SER A 274 -15.14 6.65 -9.37
CA SER A 274 -16.11 7.67 -9.81
C SER A 274 -15.56 8.53 -10.96
N ALA A 275 -14.27 8.86 -10.93
CA ALA A 275 -13.59 9.57 -12.03
C ALA A 275 -13.56 8.78 -13.36
N ARG A 276 -13.93 7.49 -13.33
CA ARG A 276 -14.05 6.59 -14.48
C ARG A 276 -15.50 6.21 -14.79
N GLU A 277 -16.46 6.90 -14.17
CA GLU A 277 -17.90 6.57 -14.26
C GLU A 277 -18.23 5.17 -13.71
N GLU A 278 -17.40 4.67 -12.79
CA GLU A 278 -17.61 3.42 -12.08
C GLU A 278 -17.98 3.69 -10.62
N HIS A 279 -18.72 2.78 -9.99
CA HIS A 279 -19.19 2.95 -8.62
C HIS A 279 -18.26 2.25 -7.62
N LEU A 280 -18.62 2.30 -6.34
CA LEU A 280 -18.02 1.42 -5.34
C LEU A 280 -18.95 0.23 -5.17
N SER A 281 -18.42 -0.99 -5.09
CA SER A 281 -19.25 -2.18 -4.95
C SER A 281 -19.96 -2.24 -3.60
N GLY A 282 -21.07 -3.00 -3.56
CA GLY A 282 -21.89 -3.15 -2.36
C GLY A 282 -21.09 -3.62 -1.15
N ALA A 283 -20.25 -4.65 -1.33
CA ALA A 283 -19.40 -5.17 -0.27
C ALA A 283 -18.48 -4.11 0.35
N LEU A 284 -17.93 -3.20 -0.47
CA LEU A 284 -17.07 -2.11 -0.01
C LEU A 284 -17.86 -0.93 0.58
N CYS A 285 -19.08 -0.65 0.06
CA CYS A 285 -20.01 0.29 0.68
C CYS A 285 -20.40 -0.16 2.10
N GLY A 286 -20.70 -1.44 2.27
CA GLY A 286 -20.99 -2.06 3.58
C GLY A 286 -19.80 -1.97 4.54
N LEU A 287 -18.58 -2.20 4.07
CA LEU A 287 -17.37 -1.99 4.88
C LEU A 287 -17.19 -0.51 5.27
N GLY A 288 -17.36 0.41 4.33
CA GLY A 288 -17.30 1.85 4.60
C GLY A 288 -18.36 2.28 5.63
N LEU A 289 -19.55 1.70 5.56
CA LEU A 289 -20.63 1.89 6.52
C LEU A 289 -20.19 1.45 7.93
N LYS A 290 -19.67 0.22 8.08
CA LYS A 290 -19.16 -0.29 9.37
C LYS A 290 -18.05 0.58 9.96
N LEU A 291 -17.04 0.93 9.16
CA LEU A 291 -15.92 1.75 9.61
C LEU A 291 -16.35 3.17 9.99
N SER A 292 -17.33 3.74 9.29
CA SER A 292 -17.88 5.06 9.61
C SER A 292 -18.59 5.09 10.97
N ALA A 293 -19.24 3.99 11.34
CA ALA A 293 -19.86 3.84 12.64
C ALA A 293 -18.81 3.78 13.75
N GLU A 294 -17.69 3.08 13.55
CA GLU A 294 -16.59 3.02 14.53
C GLU A 294 -15.92 4.37 14.78
N VAL A 295 -15.80 5.20 13.75
CA VAL A 295 -15.30 6.58 13.89
C VAL A 295 -16.41 7.52 14.40
N CYS A 296 -17.61 7.00 14.64
CA CYS A 296 -18.78 7.72 15.13
C CYS A 296 -19.11 8.96 14.29
N ASN A 297 -19.11 8.81 12.95
CA ASN A 297 -19.37 9.90 12.01
C ASN A 297 -20.58 9.63 11.10
N PRO A 298 -21.78 10.13 11.49
CA PRO A 298 -23.02 9.90 10.75
C PRO A 298 -23.02 10.48 9.34
N VAL A 299 -22.27 11.55 9.06
CA VAL A 299 -22.18 12.14 7.71
C VAL A 299 -21.54 11.15 6.74
N ILE A 300 -20.46 10.49 7.18
CA ILE A 300 -19.77 9.47 6.39
C ILE A 300 -20.66 8.23 6.26
N SER A 301 -21.38 7.85 7.32
CA SER A 301 -22.36 6.75 7.26
C SER A 301 -23.43 7.01 6.22
N THR A 302 -24.02 8.21 6.17
CA THR A 302 -25.00 8.59 5.13
C THR A 302 -24.40 8.49 3.73
N LYS A 303 -23.15 8.92 3.54
CA LYS A 303 -22.48 8.86 2.22
C LYS A 303 -22.39 7.42 1.72
N TYR A 304 -21.85 6.50 2.52
CA TYR A 304 -21.71 5.09 2.11
C TYR A 304 -23.06 4.37 2.01
N PHE A 305 -24.03 4.74 2.85
CA PHE A 305 -25.38 4.22 2.75
C PHE A 305 -26.02 4.59 1.40
N ASN A 306 -25.98 5.87 1.02
CA ASN A 306 -26.52 6.33 -0.27
C ASN A 306 -25.80 5.68 -1.46
N MET A 307 -24.47 5.57 -1.42
CA MET A 307 -23.70 4.85 -2.45
C MET A 307 -24.15 3.39 -2.60
N GLY A 308 -24.43 2.70 -1.49
CA GLY A 308 -24.96 1.33 -1.53
C GLY A 308 -26.41 1.26 -2.05
N SER A 309 -27.21 2.29 -1.80
CA SER A 309 -28.60 2.38 -2.30
C SER A 309 -28.64 2.60 -3.81
N GLU A 310 -27.72 3.39 -4.38
CA GLU A 310 -27.63 3.64 -5.83
C GLU A 310 -27.41 2.35 -6.63
N ILE A 311 -26.72 1.37 -6.05
CA ILE A 311 -26.42 0.08 -6.67
C ILE A 311 -27.31 -1.07 -6.16
N ASP A 312 -28.38 -0.74 -5.44
CA ASP A 312 -29.34 -1.69 -4.86
C ASP A 312 -28.70 -2.77 -3.96
N HIS A 313 -27.57 -2.47 -3.31
CA HIS A 313 -26.83 -3.44 -2.50
C HIS A 313 -27.63 -3.91 -1.29
N TRP A 314 -28.33 -2.96 -0.64
CA TRP A 314 -29.04 -3.23 0.61
C TRP A 314 -30.19 -4.20 0.43
N ARG A 315 -30.81 -4.26 -0.77
CA ARG A 315 -31.90 -5.20 -1.07
C ARG A 315 -31.39 -6.49 -1.69
N SER A 316 -30.34 -6.43 -2.50
CA SER A 316 -29.85 -7.58 -3.26
C SER A 316 -28.94 -8.52 -2.46
N SER A 317 -28.44 -8.11 -1.29
CA SER A 317 -27.44 -8.88 -0.53
C SER A 317 -27.74 -8.96 0.96
N ASP A 318 -27.75 -10.19 1.49
CA ASP A 318 -27.90 -10.47 2.93
C ASP A 318 -26.76 -9.89 3.78
N GLN A 319 -25.58 -9.71 3.18
CA GLN A 319 -24.45 -9.02 3.80
C GLN A 319 -24.79 -7.55 4.10
N GLY A 320 -25.63 -6.91 3.27
CA GLY A 320 -26.06 -5.53 3.44
C GLY A 320 -26.83 -5.33 4.75
N LEU A 321 -27.80 -6.21 5.04
CA LEU A 321 -28.56 -6.16 6.30
C LEU A 321 -27.65 -6.43 7.52
N THR A 322 -26.70 -7.34 7.39
CA THR A 322 -25.72 -7.63 8.44
C THR A 322 -24.83 -6.41 8.74
N ASP A 323 -24.45 -5.66 7.71
CA ASP A 323 -23.65 -4.44 7.84
C ASP A 323 -24.46 -3.29 8.47
N ILE A 324 -25.75 -3.19 8.15
CA ILE A 324 -26.69 -2.25 8.80
C ILE A 324 -26.83 -2.59 10.29
N LEU A 325 -27.04 -3.86 10.63
CA LEU A 325 -27.12 -4.31 12.03
C LEU A 325 -25.83 -3.97 12.80
N TYR A 326 -24.67 -4.17 12.17
CA TYR A 326 -23.39 -3.80 12.77
C TYR A 326 -23.32 -2.30 13.04
N LEU A 327 -23.67 -1.46 12.06
CA LEU A 327 -23.71 -0.01 12.21
C LEU A 327 -24.59 0.42 13.39
N LEU A 328 -25.81 -0.10 13.49
CA LEU A 328 -26.74 0.23 14.58
C LEU A 328 -26.17 -0.14 15.94
N ARG A 329 -25.60 -1.34 16.07
CA ARG A 329 -24.97 -1.80 17.32
C ARG A 329 -23.76 -0.97 17.71
N THR A 330 -22.93 -0.57 16.74
CA THR A 330 -21.77 0.28 17.00
C THR A 330 -22.19 1.66 17.48
N TYR A 331 -23.19 2.29 16.87
CA TYR A 331 -23.73 3.57 17.37
C TYR A 331 -24.34 3.43 18.76
N LEU A 332 -25.12 2.39 19.03
CA LEU A 332 -25.62 2.10 20.38
C LEU A 332 -24.48 1.97 21.40
N ARG A 333 -23.41 1.26 21.05
CA ARG A 333 -22.22 1.14 21.90
C ARG A 333 -21.59 2.50 22.21
N HIS A 334 -21.54 3.41 21.24
CA HIS A 334 -21.05 4.78 21.47
C HIS A 334 -21.97 5.58 22.41
N PHE A 335 -23.29 5.39 22.37
CA PHE A 335 -24.22 6.01 23.31
C PHE A 335 -24.15 5.43 24.73
N ILE A 336 -23.86 4.12 24.86
CA ILE A 336 -23.78 3.42 26.15
C ILE A 336 -22.41 3.63 26.82
N SER A 337 -21.33 3.67 26.05
CA SER A 337 -19.98 3.82 26.57
C SER A 337 -19.71 5.25 27.04
N LYS A 338 -19.82 5.49 28.35
CA LYS A 338 -19.42 6.76 28.99
C LYS A 338 -17.91 7.05 28.95
N LEU A 339 -17.10 6.12 28.43
CA LEU A 339 -15.65 6.13 28.61
C LEU A 339 -14.88 6.89 27.51
N GLU A 340 -15.51 7.16 26.36
CA GLU A 340 -14.85 7.87 25.27
C GLU A 340 -15.58 9.18 25.00
N SER A 341 -14.82 10.28 25.03
CA SER A 341 -15.22 11.66 24.75
C SER A 341 -15.69 11.91 23.30
N HIS A 342 -16.42 10.97 22.70
CA HIS A 342 -17.10 11.10 21.43
C HIS A 342 -18.58 11.36 21.67
N ASP A 343 -18.87 12.42 22.44
CA ASP A 343 -20.25 12.87 22.57
C ASP A 343 -20.71 13.37 21.19
N LEU A 344 -21.64 12.64 20.59
CA LEU A 344 -22.19 12.97 19.29
C LEU A 344 -22.78 14.38 19.37
N SER A 345 -22.18 15.33 18.65
CA SER A 345 -22.68 16.70 18.58
C SER A 345 -24.16 16.72 18.18
N GLY A 346 -24.91 17.76 18.58
CA GLY A 346 -26.32 17.89 18.20
C GLY A 346 -26.55 17.72 16.70
N LYS A 347 -25.65 18.27 15.86
CA LYS A 347 -25.68 18.10 14.40
C LYS A 347 -25.46 16.65 13.96
N SER A 348 -24.54 15.94 14.61
CA SER A 348 -24.29 14.52 14.34
C SER A 348 -25.49 13.66 14.72
N ARG A 349 -26.17 13.96 15.84
CA ARG A 349 -27.41 13.28 16.25
C ARG A 349 -28.54 13.50 15.25
N THR A 350 -28.75 14.73 14.79
CA THR A 350 -29.72 15.03 13.72
C THR A 350 -29.40 14.25 12.45
N ARG A 351 -28.12 14.21 12.05
CA ARG A 351 -27.73 13.50 10.84
C ARG A 351 -27.90 11.98 10.96
N LEU A 352 -27.67 11.43 12.15
CA LEU A 352 -27.96 10.02 12.42
C LEU A 352 -29.47 9.75 12.35
N LEU A 353 -30.29 10.64 12.91
CA LEU A 353 -31.75 10.53 12.80
C LEU A 353 -32.22 10.57 11.33
N GLU A 354 -31.70 11.49 10.52
CA GLU A 354 -31.98 11.55 9.07
C GLU A 354 -31.59 10.26 8.34
N LEU A 355 -30.50 9.60 8.72
CA LEU A 355 -30.11 8.31 8.14
C LEU A 355 -31.09 7.18 8.53
N LEU A 356 -31.62 7.22 9.74
CA LEU A 356 -32.51 6.18 10.27
C LEU A 356 -33.92 6.27 9.68
N ILE A 357 -34.53 7.46 9.76
CA ILE A 357 -35.95 7.68 9.40
C ILE A 357 -36.14 8.52 8.13
N GLY A 358 -35.09 9.13 7.59
CA GLY A 358 -35.17 10.01 6.43
C GLY A 358 -35.34 11.48 6.81
N SER A 359 -35.24 12.35 5.81
CA SER A 359 -35.61 13.77 5.93
C SER A 359 -36.85 14.03 5.08
N GLU A 360 -37.73 14.94 5.51
CA GLU A 360 -38.96 15.31 4.80
C GLU A 360 -38.73 15.76 3.34
N TYR A 361 -37.50 16.16 3.01
CA TYR A 361 -37.12 16.74 1.71
C TYR A 361 -36.40 15.76 0.77
N ALA A 362 -36.16 14.50 1.17
CA ALA A 362 -35.42 13.55 0.35
C ALA A 362 -36.10 12.18 0.30
N ALA A 363 -36.54 11.77 -0.90
CA ALA A 363 -37.02 10.42 -1.22
C ALA A 363 -35.87 9.41 -1.33
N THR A 364 -34.96 9.42 -0.37
CA THR A 364 -33.87 8.44 -0.27
C THR A 364 -34.32 7.25 0.56
N GLN A 365 -33.90 6.05 0.16
CA GLN A 365 -34.00 4.85 0.99
C GLN A 365 -33.43 5.17 2.39
N THR A 366 -34.07 4.64 3.43
CA THR A 366 -33.67 4.83 4.84
C THR A 366 -33.33 3.49 5.47
N ILE A 367 -32.56 3.49 6.56
CA ILE A 367 -32.28 2.24 7.30
C ILE A 367 -33.59 1.56 7.73
N ARG A 368 -34.56 2.33 8.21
CA ARG A 368 -35.91 1.84 8.53
C ARG A 368 -36.55 1.13 7.34
N SER A 369 -36.56 1.75 6.17
CA SER A 369 -37.21 1.17 4.98
C SER A 369 -36.59 -0.17 4.56
N VAL A 370 -35.25 -0.29 4.64
CA VAL A 370 -34.56 -1.55 4.34
C VAL A 370 -34.95 -2.63 5.35
N ILE A 371 -34.90 -2.31 6.65
CA ILE A 371 -35.24 -3.30 7.69
C ILE A 371 -36.68 -3.80 7.55
N LEU A 372 -37.63 -2.90 7.31
CA LEU A 372 -39.03 -3.26 7.12
C LEU A 372 -39.25 -4.13 5.88
N GLU A 373 -38.55 -3.85 4.79
CA GLU A 373 -38.60 -4.67 3.59
C GLU A 373 -38.15 -6.11 3.87
N TYR A 374 -37.06 -6.32 4.63
CA TYR A 374 -36.65 -7.67 5.05
C TYR A 374 -37.60 -8.34 6.03
N LEU A 375 -38.30 -7.58 6.88
CA LEU A 375 -39.31 -8.13 7.78
C LEU A 375 -40.60 -8.53 7.05
N GLN A 376 -40.88 -7.91 5.91
CA GLN A 376 -42.07 -8.18 5.09
C GLN A 376 -41.80 -9.17 3.94
N ASP A 377 -40.53 -9.42 3.60
CA ASP A 377 -40.14 -10.34 2.53
C ASP A 377 -40.30 -11.81 2.94
N GLU A 378 -41.42 -12.42 2.54
CA GLU A 378 -41.72 -13.84 2.79
C GLU A 378 -40.71 -14.81 2.14
N HIS A 379 -39.92 -14.36 1.16
CA HIS A 379 -38.94 -15.19 0.46
C HIS A 379 -37.61 -15.32 1.22
N ARG A 380 -37.37 -14.50 2.26
CA ARG A 380 -36.11 -14.48 3.04
C ARG A 380 -36.33 -14.73 4.53
N LYS A 381 -37.10 -15.77 4.86
CA LYS A 381 -37.38 -16.16 6.25
C LYS A 381 -36.13 -16.49 7.07
N ASP A 382 -35.05 -16.91 6.42
CA ASP A 382 -33.74 -17.17 7.04
C ASP A 382 -33.09 -15.90 7.60
N MET A 383 -33.35 -14.73 7.02
CA MET A 383 -32.84 -13.45 7.48
C MET A 383 -33.73 -12.75 8.51
N LEU A 384 -34.91 -13.32 8.82
CA LEU A 384 -35.87 -12.76 9.77
C LEU A 384 -35.27 -12.49 11.17
N PRO A 385 -34.43 -13.38 11.76
CA PRO A 385 -33.79 -13.09 13.05
C PRO A 385 -32.84 -11.89 12.98
N THR A 386 -32.10 -11.75 11.87
CA THR A 386 -31.18 -10.63 11.65
C THR A 386 -31.94 -9.33 11.48
N ALA A 387 -33.04 -9.35 10.70
CA ALA A 387 -33.91 -8.21 10.48
C ALA A 387 -34.59 -7.75 11.78
N SER A 388 -35.07 -8.71 12.60
CA SER A 388 -35.68 -8.43 13.90
C SER A 388 -34.68 -7.81 14.87
N ASN A 389 -33.44 -8.33 14.90
CA ASN A 389 -32.36 -7.74 15.69
C ASN A 389 -31.97 -6.34 15.22
N ALA A 390 -31.99 -6.09 13.90
CA ALA A 390 -31.72 -4.77 13.34
C ALA A 390 -32.84 -3.79 13.72
N TYR A 391 -34.09 -4.23 13.65
CA TYR A 391 -35.25 -3.44 14.08
C TYR A 391 -35.20 -3.11 15.58
N ALA A 392 -34.91 -4.09 16.42
CA ALA A 392 -34.73 -3.88 17.86
C ALA A 392 -33.60 -2.85 18.14
N ALA A 393 -32.45 -2.98 17.47
CA ALA A 393 -31.36 -2.03 17.62
C ALA A 393 -31.74 -0.61 17.14
N TYR A 394 -32.50 -0.51 16.05
CA TYR A 394 -33.05 0.75 15.55
C TYR A 394 -33.98 1.42 16.57
N VAL A 395 -34.91 0.67 17.18
CA VAL A 395 -35.84 1.17 18.21
C VAL A 395 -35.11 1.71 19.43
N VAL A 396 -34.13 0.97 19.97
CA VAL A 396 -33.33 1.44 21.11
C VAL A 396 -32.54 2.70 20.75
N LEU A 397 -32.02 2.78 19.52
CA LEU A 397 -31.26 3.93 19.06
C LEU A 397 -32.13 5.19 18.93
N LEU A 398 -33.40 5.06 18.51
CA LEU A 398 -34.36 6.16 18.54
C LEU A 398 -34.59 6.69 19.96
N GLY A 399 -34.66 5.80 20.95
CA GLY A 399 -34.75 6.17 22.37
C GLY A 399 -33.55 7.02 22.82
N HIS A 400 -32.32 6.58 22.51
CA HIS A 400 -31.10 7.34 22.81
C HIS A 400 -31.02 8.70 22.09
N LEU A 401 -31.61 8.81 20.90
CA LEU A 401 -31.68 10.07 20.14
C LEU A 401 -32.79 11.02 20.64
N GLY A 402 -33.65 10.59 21.57
CA GLY A 402 -34.76 11.40 22.05
C GLY A 402 -35.90 11.55 21.03
N ALA A 403 -35.99 10.67 20.03
CA ALA A 403 -36.95 10.76 18.93
C ALA A 403 -38.34 10.21 19.33
N ALA A 404 -38.96 10.82 20.34
CA ALA A 404 -40.21 10.31 20.95
C ALA A 404 -41.38 10.18 19.96
N ALA A 405 -41.54 11.14 19.03
CA ALA A 405 -42.59 11.08 18.01
C ALA A 405 -42.40 9.92 17.04
N ALA A 406 -41.15 9.67 16.60
CA ALA A 406 -40.83 8.53 15.75
C ALA A 406 -41.05 7.21 16.49
N LEU A 407 -40.61 7.11 17.75
CA LEU A 407 -40.82 5.92 18.58
C LEU A 407 -42.32 5.62 18.77
N GLN A 408 -43.14 6.64 19.05
CA GLN A 408 -44.58 6.48 19.21
C GLN A 408 -45.23 5.97 17.92
N HIS A 409 -44.80 6.47 16.77
CA HIS A 409 -45.27 6.00 15.48
C HIS A 409 -44.91 4.52 15.24
N GLU A 410 -43.68 4.10 15.55
CA GLU A 410 -43.30 2.67 15.44
C GLU A 410 -44.10 1.78 16.40
N MET A 411 -44.38 2.24 17.62
CA MET A 411 -45.20 1.50 18.58
C MET A 411 -46.63 1.30 18.05
N GLN A 412 -47.20 2.31 17.39
CA GLN A 412 -48.52 2.20 16.79
C GLN A 412 -48.54 1.20 15.63
N LEU A 413 -47.53 1.22 14.76
CA LEU A 413 -47.40 0.29 13.65
C LEU A 413 -47.20 -1.16 14.12
N CYS A 414 -46.34 -1.38 15.13
CA CYS A 414 -46.19 -2.70 15.75
C CYS A 414 -47.49 -3.16 16.41
N GLY A 415 -48.18 -2.28 17.14
CA GLY A 415 -49.45 -2.59 17.80
C GLY A 415 -50.61 -2.87 16.84
N ALA A 416 -50.60 -2.24 15.66
CA ALA A 416 -51.56 -2.48 14.58
C ALA A 416 -51.31 -3.79 13.81
N GLY A 417 -50.14 -4.43 14.01
CA GLY A 417 -49.78 -5.68 13.34
C GLY A 417 -49.35 -5.51 11.88
N GLU A 418 -48.99 -4.30 11.47
CA GLU A 418 -48.58 -3.98 10.08
C GLU A 418 -47.14 -4.46 9.75
N ILE A 419 -46.43 -4.98 10.74
CA ILE A 419 -45.13 -5.64 10.59
C ILE A 419 -45.35 -7.14 10.73
N GLU A 420 -45.83 -7.78 9.66
CA GLU A 420 -46.29 -9.17 9.64
C GLU A 420 -45.19 -10.20 9.99
N GLY A 421 -43.91 -9.92 9.70
CA GLY A 421 -42.79 -10.78 10.09
C GLY A 421 -42.52 -10.88 11.60
N LEU A 422 -43.17 -10.03 12.41
CA LEU A 422 -43.15 -10.07 13.88
C LEU A 422 -44.40 -10.76 14.47
N ARG A 423 -45.17 -11.50 13.66
CA ARG A 423 -46.10 -12.50 14.15
C ARG A 423 -45.46 -13.86 14.01
N GLY A 424 -45.13 -14.49 15.13
CA GLY A 424 -44.80 -15.91 15.16
C GLY A 424 -45.95 -16.76 14.61
N ASP A 425 -45.88 -17.14 13.33
CA ASP A 425 -46.64 -18.29 12.84
C ASP A 425 -45.97 -19.54 13.42
N MET A 426 -46.66 -20.13 14.38
CA MET A 426 -46.18 -21.19 15.27
C MET A 426 -45.94 -22.50 14.52
N ASP A 427 -44.79 -22.70 13.85
CA ASP A 427 -44.36 -24.04 13.41
C ASP A 427 -42.86 -24.13 13.02
N LEU A 428 -41.93 -23.61 13.84
CA LEU A 428 -40.50 -23.91 13.71
C LEU A 428 -39.87 -24.30 15.06
N PRO A 429 -38.97 -25.31 15.09
CA PRO A 429 -38.50 -25.89 16.34
C PRO A 429 -37.45 -25.01 17.02
N ASP A 430 -37.77 -24.64 18.27
CA ASP A 430 -36.86 -24.50 19.42
C ASP A 430 -35.44 -23.97 19.12
N SER A 431 -35.35 -22.73 18.64
CA SER A 431 -34.22 -21.86 18.98
C SER A 431 -34.76 -20.80 19.93
N GLY A 432 -34.34 -20.83 21.19
CA GLY A 432 -34.95 -20.09 22.32
C GLY A 432 -34.85 -18.56 22.27
N HIS A 433 -34.87 -17.93 21.09
CA HIS A 433 -34.94 -16.48 20.88
C HIS A 433 -36.13 -16.18 19.97
N GLN A 434 -37.31 -15.95 20.55
CA GLN A 434 -38.47 -15.50 19.79
C GLN A 434 -38.28 -14.02 19.39
N PRO A 435 -38.35 -13.67 18.09
CA PRO A 435 -38.10 -12.30 17.60
C PRO A 435 -39.04 -11.26 18.24
N ASP A 436 -40.26 -11.67 18.58
CA ASP A 436 -41.28 -10.81 19.19
C ASP A 436 -40.87 -10.34 20.60
N VAL A 437 -40.14 -11.17 21.36
CA VAL A 437 -39.65 -10.83 22.69
C VAL A 437 -38.54 -9.78 22.61
N VAL A 438 -37.62 -9.94 21.66
CA VAL A 438 -36.48 -9.03 21.46
C VAL A 438 -36.95 -7.62 21.09
N VAL A 439 -37.97 -7.53 20.23
CA VAL A 439 -38.55 -6.23 19.83
C VAL A 439 -39.34 -5.60 20.98
N ALA A 440 -40.10 -6.38 21.75
CA ALA A 440 -40.81 -5.88 22.92
C ALA A 440 -39.87 -5.32 23.99
N GLU A 441 -38.77 -6.03 24.29
CA GLU A 441 -37.72 -5.57 25.20
C GLU A 441 -37.04 -4.28 24.70
N ALA A 442 -36.82 -4.17 23.38
CA ALA A 442 -36.27 -2.97 22.78
C ALA A 442 -37.17 -1.74 22.95
N PHE A 443 -38.49 -1.88 22.78
CA PHE A 443 -39.44 -0.80 23.04
C PHE A 443 -39.46 -0.38 24.51
N GLN A 444 -39.43 -1.35 25.44
CA GLN A 444 -39.36 -1.05 26.86
C GLN A 444 -38.08 -0.27 27.19
N ALA A 445 -36.93 -0.73 26.69
CA ALA A 445 -35.65 -0.04 26.88
C ALA A 445 -35.65 1.38 26.28
N ALA A 446 -36.24 1.57 25.10
CA ALA A 446 -36.35 2.88 24.46
C ALA A 446 -37.24 3.85 25.27
N VAL A 447 -38.35 3.35 25.82
CA VAL A 447 -39.25 4.14 26.69
C VAL A 447 -38.57 4.53 27.99
N ASP A 448 -37.84 3.60 28.62
CA ASP A 448 -37.10 3.86 29.86
C ASP A 448 -36.03 4.96 29.64
N LEU A 449 -35.36 4.96 28.47
CA LEU A 449 -34.41 6.00 28.09
C LEU A 449 -35.05 7.39 27.94
N LEU A 450 -36.31 7.48 27.50
CA LEU A 450 -37.06 8.73 27.40
C LEU A 450 -37.61 9.22 28.75
N ALA A 451 -37.86 8.29 29.69
CA ALA A 451 -38.41 8.60 31.01
C ALA A 451 -37.36 9.15 32.00
N VAL A 452 -36.06 8.95 31.74
CA VAL A 452 -34.98 9.53 32.54
C VAL A 452 -34.77 10.99 32.14
N PRO A 453 -34.93 11.98 33.05
CA PRO A 453 -34.70 13.38 32.71
C PRO A 453 -33.23 13.61 32.33
N PRO A 454 -32.94 14.37 31.26
CA PRO A 454 -31.59 14.68 30.82
C PRO A 454 -30.97 15.72 31.75
N ASN A 455 -30.57 15.31 32.95
CA ASN A 455 -29.81 16.15 33.86
C ASN A 455 -28.31 16.04 33.54
N GLN A 456 -27.87 16.83 32.56
CA GLN A 456 -26.80 17.84 32.68
C GLN A 456 -26.24 18.21 31.30
N ALA A 457 -26.53 19.46 30.90
CA ALA A 457 -25.89 20.27 29.87
C ALA A 457 -26.02 19.84 28.39
N ALA A 458 -27.05 20.33 27.71
CA ALA A 458 -26.92 21.39 26.69
C ALA A 458 -28.23 21.55 25.92
N ASP A 459 -28.86 22.71 26.12
CA ASP A 459 -29.78 23.43 25.24
C ASP A 459 -30.85 22.64 24.47
N SER A 460 -32.02 22.62 25.10
CA SER A 460 -33.33 22.50 24.48
C SER A 460 -33.53 23.53 23.37
N ALA A 461 -33.35 23.10 22.12
CA ALA A 461 -34.10 23.63 20.99
C ALA A 461 -35.15 22.59 20.60
N SER A 462 -36.36 22.80 21.10
CA SER A 462 -37.59 22.11 20.69
C SER A 462 -37.75 22.16 19.16
N LEU A 463 -37.52 21.02 18.49
CA LEU A 463 -38.00 20.78 17.14
C LEU A 463 -39.49 20.46 17.21
N ASN A 464 -40.29 21.52 17.20
CA ASN A 464 -41.72 21.42 16.94
C ASN A 464 -41.92 21.04 15.47
N PHE A 465 -42.22 19.78 15.20
CA PHE A 465 -42.90 19.41 13.95
C PHE A 465 -44.37 19.78 14.14
N ALA A 466 -44.73 20.93 13.58
CA ALA A 466 -46.11 21.38 13.52
C ALA A 466 -46.87 20.55 12.48
N THR A 467 -47.96 19.95 12.95
CA THR A 467 -49.08 19.43 12.15
C THR A 467 -49.48 20.38 11.02
N GLY A 468 -49.57 19.84 9.80
CA GLY A 468 -50.21 20.43 8.63
C GLY A 468 -50.65 19.34 7.68
#